data_AF-A0A4Y8N1B4-F1
#
_entry.id   AF-A0A4Y8N1B4-F1
#
_cell.length_a   1.000
_cell.length_b   1.000
_cell.length_c   1.000
_cell.angle_alpha   90.00
_cell.angle_beta   90.00
_cell.angle_gamma   90.00
#
_symmetry.space_group_name_H-M   'P 1'
#
loop_
_entity.id
_entity.type
_entity.pdbx_description
1 polymer ?
#
loop_
_entity_poly.entity_id
_entity_poly.type
_entity_poly.pdbx_seq_one_letter_code
_entity_poly.pdbx_strand_id
1 'polypeptide(L)'
;MSKSVNLASLPKDQALALARAGGRTILGDIDAVAAVYPELLKSWTARNIPNAICQSDEEFDGLLQEIENEFNGGVDEAVAAAHSAEKSRAIIERIDKLLTDQTAIAFKLQGLVAFMVAALPDDGRGELPVKCTLMHLQVDMMDLAERLMDIVSEAENGAN
;
A
#
# COMPACT_ATOMS: atom_id res chain seq x y z
N MET A 1 2.51 -2.12 -22.62
CA MET A 1 1.33 -2.89 -23.03
C MET A 1 1.20 -4.09 -22.11
N SER A 2 0.32 -4.03 -21.10
CA SER A 2 -0.01 -5.21 -20.30
C SER A 2 -0.83 -6.17 -21.18
N LYS A 3 -0.53 -7.46 -21.08
CA LYS A 3 -1.22 -8.51 -21.84
C LYS A 3 -2.67 -8.56 -21.35
N SER A 4 -3.66 -8.41 -22.22
CA SER A 4 -5.06 -8.60 -21.83
C SER A 4 -5.27 -10.06 -21.40
N VAL A 5 -5.75 -10.27 -20.17
CA VAL A 5 -6.01 -11.59 -19.63
C VAL A 5 -7.50 -11.88 -19.76
N ASN A 6 -7.85 -13.00 -20.41
CA ASN A 6 -9.24 -13.44 -20.47
C ASN A 6 -9.64 -14.07 -19.13
N LEU A 7 -10.44 -13.36 -18.32
CA LEU A 7 -10.89 -13.84 -17.00
C LEU A 7 -11.64 -15.17 -17.07
N ALA A 8 -12.33 -15.46 -18.18
CA ALA A 8 -13.07 -16.71 -18.36
C ALA A 8 -12.15 -17.94 -18.54
N SER A 9 -10.85 -17.73 -18.79
CA SER A 9 -9.86 -18.80 -18.89
C SER A 9 -9.17 -19.14 -17.56
N LEU A 10 -9.50 -18.43 -16.48
CA LEU A 10 -8.86 -18.60 -15.18
C LEU A 10 -9.71 -19.45 -14.22
N PRO A 11 -9.07 -20.13 -13.24
CA PRO A 11 -9.78 -20.69 -12.10
C PRO A 11 -10.61 -19.63 -11.38
N LYS A 12 -11.80 -20.01 -10.89
CA LYS A 12 -12.79 -19.10 -10.30
C LYS A 12 -12.19 -18.11 -9.30
N ASP A 13 -11.37 -18.59 -8.36
CA ASP A 13 -10.82 -17.74 -7.30
C ASP A 13 -9.84 -16.70 -7.85
N GLN A 14 -9.06 -17.07 -8.88
CA GLN A 14 -8.15 -16.14 -9.57
C GLN A 14 -8.92 -15.12 -10.41
N ALA A 15 -9.98 -15.55 -11.10
CA ALA A 15 -10.84 -14.67 -11.87
C ALA A 15 -11.53 -13.63 -10.97
N LEU A 16 -12.03 -14.05 -9.80
CA LEU A 16 -12.63 -13.16 -8.81
C LEU A 16 -11.62 -12.20 -8.19
N ALA A 17 -10.41 -12.68 -7.88
CA ALA A 17 -9.33 -11.83 -7.36
C ALA A 17 -8.91 -10.75 -8.38
N LEU A 18 -8.77 -11.12 -9.66
CA LEU A 18 -8.46 -10.19 -10.75
C LEU A 18 -9.60 -9.21 -11.03
N ALA A 19 -10.86 -9.66 -11.02
CA ALA A 19 -12.00 -8.76 -11.18
C ALA A 19 -12.07 -7.73 -10.03
N ARG A 20 -11.83 -8.17 -8.80
CA ARG A 20 -11.76 -7.29 -7.62
C ARG A 20 -10.57 -6.33 -7.66
N ALA A 21 -9.43 -6.76 -8.20
CA ALA A 21 -8.29 -5.88 -8.44
C ALA A 21 -8.63 -4.83 -9.52
N GLY A 22 -9.20 -5.27 -10.65
CA GLY A 22 -9.63 -4.41 -11.75
C GLY A 22 -10.62 -3.32 -11.31
N GLY A 23 -11.63 -3.68 -10.52
CA GLY A 23 -12.59 -2.71 -9.98
C GLY A 23 -11.96 -1.65 -9.07
N ARG A 24 -10.94 -2.00 -8.28
CA ARG A 24 -10.19 -1.04 -7.45
C ARG A 24 -9.35 -0.10 -8.30
N THR A 25 -8.70 -0.62 -9.32
CA THR A 25 -7.85 0.18 -10.22
C THR A 25 -8.65 1.13 -11.10
N ILE A 26 -9.90 0.80 -11.47
CA ILE A 26 -10.74 1.67 -12.31
C ILE A 26 -11.03 3.01 -11.63
N LEU A 27 -11.20 3.04 -10.30
CA LEU A 27 -11.42 4.31 -9.57
C LEU A 27 -10.16 5.18 -9.47
N GLY A 28 -8.98 4.59 -9.67
CA GLY A 28 -7.70 5.28 -9.82
C GLY A 28 -7.23 5.36 -11.28
N ASP A 29 -8.12 5.13 -12.25
CA ASP A 29 -7.80 5.26 -13.67
C ASP A 29 -8.59 6.46 -14.20
N ILE A 30 -7.90 7.59 -14.35
CA ILE A 30 -8.48 8.86 -14.80
C ILE A 30 -9.17 8.69 -16.16
N ASP A 31 -8.61 7.88 -17.06
CA ASP A 31 -9.19 7.66 -18.39
C ASP A 31 -10.46 6.81 -18.30
N ALA A 32 -10.49 5.81 -17.40
CA ALA A 32 -11.68 4.99 -17.16
C ALA A 32 -12.80 5.79 -16.48
N VAL A 33 -12.46 6.65 -15.51
CA VAL A 33 -13.41 7.55 -14.85
C VAL A 33 -13.94 8.59 -15.83
N ALA A 34 -13.06 9.20 -16.63
CA ALA A 34 -13.42 10.21 -17.64
C ALA A 34 -14.41 9.66 -18.69
N ALA A 35 -14.32 8.38 -19.04
CA ALA A 35 -15.23 7.75 -20.01
C ALA A 35 -16.68 7.64 -19.51
N VAL A 36 -16.89 7.46 -18.20
CA VAL A 36 -18.23 7.35 -17.58
C VAL A 36 -18.71 8.65 -16.94
N TYR A 37 -17.80 9.61 -16.80
CA TYR A 37 -18.04 10.89 -16.15
C TYR A 37 -19.25 11.68 -16.68
N PRO A 38 -19.43 11.86 -18.00
CA PRO A 38 -20.53 12.67 -18.53
C PRO A 38 -21.91 12.08 -18.22
N GLU A 39 -22.04 10.76 -18.28
CA GLU A 39 -23.26 10.04 -17.91
C GLU A 39 -23.55 10.16 -16.41
N LEU A 40 -22.51 10.14 -15.57
CA LEU A 40 -22.62 10.22 -14.12
C LEU A 40 -23.07 11.61 -13.67
N LEU A 41 -22.45 12.67 -14.21
CA LEU A 41 -22.87 14.06 -13.97
C LEU A 41 -24.30 14.30 -14.49
N LYS A 42 -24.62 13.82 -15.70
CA LYS A 42 -25.97 13.94 -16.27
C LYS A 42 -27.03 13.23 -15.42
N SER A 43 -26.74 12.02 -14.95
CA SER A 43 -27.65 11.27 -14.08
C SER A 43 -27.85 11.96 -12.74
N TRP A 44 -26.77 12.48 -12.15
CA TRP A 44 -26.81 13.18 -10.87
C TRP A 44 -27.56 14.51 -10.98
N THR A 45 -27.26 15.33 -11.99
CA THR A 45 -27.95 16.61 -12.23
C THR A 45 -29.43 16.41 -12.53
N ALA A 46 -29.81 15.46 -13.40
CA ALA A 46 -31.21 15.15 -13.69
C ALA A 46 -32.00 14.71 -12.45
N ARG A 47 -31.34 14.10 -11.46
CA ARG A 47 -31.95 13.65 -10.21
C ARG A 47 -32.03 14.75 -9.16
N ASN A 48 -31.03 15.63 -9.11
CA ASN A 48 -30.87 16.60 -8.01
C ASN A 48 -31.26 18.04 -8.39
N ILE A 49 -31.51 18.31 -9.67
CA ILE A 49 -31.97 19.61 -10.19
C ILE A 49 -33.30 19.44 -10.96
N PRO A 50 -34.39 19.01 -10.30
CA PRO A 50 -35.68 18.83 -10.97
C PRO A 50 -36.37 20.20 -11.18
N ASN A 51 -36.02 20.90 -12.26
CA ASN A 51 -36.60 22.18 -12.73
C ASN A 51 -36.53 23.35 -11.74
N ALA A 52 -35.78 24.39 -12.11
CA ALA A 52 -35.86 25.69 -11.46
C ALA A 52 -37.17 26.39 -11.82
N ILE A 53 -38.16 26.33 -10.93
CA ILE A 53 -39.35 27.18 -11.04
C ILE A 53 -38.95 28.56 -10.50
N CYS A 54 -39.09 29.60 -11.31
CA CYS A 54 -38.79 31.02 -11.00
C CYS A 54 -37.33 31.50 -11.11
N GLN A 55 -36.47 30.84 -11.89
CA GLN A 55 -35.15 31.39 -12.29
C GLN A 55 -35.17 31.80 -13.76
N SER A 56 -34.42 32.85 -14.11
CA SER A 56 -34.12 33.16 -15.51
C SER A 56 -33.11 32.16 -16.09
N ASP A 57 -33.05 32.05 -17.42
CA ASP A 57 -32.12 31.14 -18.10
C ASP A 57 -30.66 31.42 -17.72
N GLU A 58 -30.25 32.70 -17.58
CA GLU A 58 -28.90 33.08 -17.16
C GLU A 58 -28.58 32.66 -15.72
N GLU A 59 -29.53 32.80 -14.79
CA GLU A 59 -29.36 32.37 -13.39
C GLU A 59 -29.26 30.85 -13.27
N PHE A 60 -30.02 30.14 -14.10
CA PHE A 60 -30.01 28.68 -14.14
C PHE A 60 -28.72 28.15 -14.76
N ASP A 61 -28.25 28.74 -15.86
CA ASP A 61 -26.98 28.37 -16.50
C ASP A 61 -25.78 28.65 -15.59
N GLY A 62 -25.78 29.80 -14.88
CA GLY A 62 -24.75 30.12 -13.88
C GLY A 62 -24.71 29.11 -12.73
N LEU A 63 -25.89 28.74 -12.21
CA LEU A 63 -26.01 27.71 -11.16
C LEU A 63 -25.53 26.34 -11.64
N LEU A 64 -25.87 25.94 -12.86
CA LEU A 64 -25.41 24.68 -13.44
C LEU A 64 -23.88 24.63 -13.53
N GLN A 65 -23.26 25.74 -13.94
CA GLN A 65 -21.81 25.81 -14.07
C GLN A 65 -21.09 25.74 -12.71
N GLU A 66 -21.63 26.40 -11.67
CA GLU A 66 -21.11 26.28 -10.30
C GLU A 66 -21.26 24.86 -9.75
N ILE A 67 -22.41 24.22 -9.96
CA ILE A 67 -22.65 22.83 -9.55
C ILE A 67 -21.69 21.87 -10.26
N GLU A 68 -21.48 22.06 -11.56
CA GLU A 68 -20.52 21.25 -12.32
C GLU A 68 -19.10 21.42 -11.76
N ASN A 69 -18.68 22.65 -11.43
CA ASN A 69 -17.37 22.90 -10.84
C ASN A 69 -17.18 22.23 -9.47
N GLU A 70 -18.17 22.34 -8.57
CA GLU A 70 -18.12 21.68 -7.26
C GLU A 70 -18.15 20.15 -7.38
N PHE A 71 -18.96 19.63 -8.30
CA PHE A 71 -19.00 18.19 -8.58
C PHE A 71 -17.66 17.69 -9.15
N ASN A 72 -17.05 18.44 -10.07
CA ASN A 72 -15.70 18.17 -10.60
C ASN A 72 -14.68 18.13 -9.45
N GLY A 73 -14.70 19.15 -8.57
CA GLY A 73 -13.79 19.22 -7.42
C GLY A 73 -13.93 18.01 -6.48
N GLY A 74 -15.16 17.60 -6.17
CA GLY A 74 -15.41 16.43 -5.32
C GLY A 74 -14.95 15.11 -5.95
N VAL A 75 -15.06 14.98 -7.28
CA VAL A 75 -14.55 13.78 -7.99
C VAL A 75 -13.02 13.77 -8.01
N ASP A 76 -12.38 14.90 -8.27
CA ASP A 76 -10.91 15.03 -8.24
C ASP A 76 -10.34 14.69 -6.85
N GLU A 77 -10.98 15.18 -5.78
CA GLU A 77 -10.61 14.84 -4.40
C GLU A 77 -10.73 13.34 -4.13
N ALA A 78 -11.83 12.71 -4.56
CA ALA A 78 -12.06 11.29 -4.36
C ALA A 78 -11.05 10.41 -5.10
N VAL A 79 -10.73 10.76 -6.36
CA VAL A 79 -9.71 10.07 -7.17
C VAL A 79 -8.33 10.24 -6.54
N ALA A 80 -7.96 11.45 -6.12
CA ALA A 80 -6.69 11.71 -5.46
C ALA A 80 -6.54 10.93 -4.14
N ALA A 81 -7.61 10.86 -3.34
CA ALA A 81 -7.64 10.08 -2.11
C ALA A 81 -7.46 8.58 -2.38
N ALA A 82 -8.14 8.04 -3.39
CA ALA A 82 -8.00 6.64 -3.79
C ALA A 82 -6.56 6.30 -4.23
N HIS A 83 -5.93 7.18 -5.04
CA HIS A 83 -4.54 7.02 -5.43
C HIS A 83 -3.57 7.07 -4.25
N SER A 84 -3.77 8.00 -3.32
CA SER A 84 -2.94 8.14 -2.12
C SER A 84 -3.03 6.89 -1.23
N ALA A 85 -4.23 6.35 -1.06
CA ALA A 85 -4.46 5.12 -0.30
C ALA A 85 -3.77 3.91 -0.95
N GLU A 86 -3.90 3.74 -2.27
CA GLU A 86 -3.26 2.64 -3.00
C GLU A 86 -1.72 2.75 -2.95
N LYS A 87 -1.18 3.96 -3.11
CA LYS A 87 0.26 4.21 -2.97
C LYS A 87 0.76 3.89 -1.56
N SER A 88 0.01 4.29 -0.54
CA SER A 88 0.36 4.02 0.86
C SER A 88 0.40 2.52 1.13
N ARG A 89 -0.60 1.79 0.64
CA ARG A 89 -0.65 0.32 0.71
C ARG A 89 0.56 -0.33 0.03
N ALA A 90 0.88 0.09 -1.19
CA ALA A 90 2.03 -0.45 -1.92
C ALA A 90 3.37 -0.18 -1.22
N ILE A 91 3.50 0.98 -0.56
CA ILE A 91 4.68 1.30 0.26
C ILE A 91 4.75 0.38 1.48
N ILE A 92 3.64 0.17 2.19
CA ILE A 92 3.57 -0.72 3.35
C ILE A 92 3.95 -2.15 2.96
N GLU A 93 3.36 -2.70 1.89
CA GLU A 93 3.70 -4.05 1.39
C GLU A 93 5.19 -4.18 1.02
N ARG A 94 5.80 -3.10 0.49
CA ARG A 94 7.23 -3.08 0.19
C ARG A 94 8.09 -3.03 1.45
N ILE A 95 7.70 -2.24 2.45
CA ILE A 95 8.42 -2.13 3.73
C ILE A 95 8.35 -3.48 4.47
N ASP A 96 7.18 -4.11 4.51
CA ASP A 96 6.99 -5.43 5.10
C ASP A 96 7.93 -6.48 4.49
N LYS A 97 8.00 -6.53 3.16
CA LYS A 97 8.94 -7.42 2.47
C LYS A 97 10.39 -7.11 2.81
N LEU A 98 10.78 -5.83 2.83
CA LEU A 98 12.14 -5.44 3.18
C LEU A 98 12.50 -5.83 4.61
N LEU A 99 11.60 -5.61 5.57
CA LEU A 99 11.80 -5.99 6.97
C LEU A 99 11.92 -7.51 7.11
N THR A 100 11.05 -8.27 6.46
CA THR A 100 11.13 -9.74 6.43
C THR A 100 12.48 -10.23 5.90
N ASP A 101 12.95 -9.67 4.77
CA ASP A 101 14.25 -10.02 4.19
C ASP A 101 15.42 -9.65 5.14
N GLN A 102 15.38 -8.48 5.78
CA GLN A 102 16.41 -8.07 6.74
C GLN A 102 16.42 -8.93 8.01
N THR A 103 15.25 -9.28 8.54
CA THR A 103 15.11 -10.19 9.69
C THR A 103 15.73 -11.55 9.37
N ALA A 104 15.46 -12.10 8.18
CA ALA A 104 16.05 -13.37 7.76
C ALA A 104 17.60 -13.30 7.67
N ILE A 105 18.14 -12.18 7.20
CA ILE A 105 19.60 -11.94 7.18
C ILE A 105 20.15 -11.88 8.61
N ALA A 106 19.49 -11.16 9.53
CA ALA A 106 19.91 -11.02 10.92
C ALA A 106 19.98 -12.40 11.62
N PHE A 107 18.96 -13.25 11.47
CA PHE A 107 18.98 -14.62 12.00
C PHE A 107 20.11 -15.47 11.42
N LYS A 108 20.38 -15.34 10.12
CA LYS A 108 21.47 -16.07 9.46
C LYS A 108 22.83 -15.65 10.02
N LEU A 109 23.05 -14.36 10.21
CA LEU A 109 24.28 -13.82 10.80
C LEU A 109 24.43 -14.25 12.25
N GLN A 110 23.35 -14.19 13.04
CA GLN A 110 23.34 -14.67 14.42
C GLN A 110 23.76 -16.14 14.51
N GLY A 111 23.22 -17.01 13.64
CA GLY A 111 23.58 -18.42 13.60
C GLY A 111 25.04 -18.67 13.20
N LEU A 112 25.56 -17.88 12.25
CA LEU A 112 26.98 -17.94 11.87
C LEU A 112 27.90 -17.53 13.02
N VAL A 113 27.58 -16.44 13.72
CA VAL A 113 28.35 -15.97 14.88
C VAL A 113 28.29 -17.00 16.01
N ALA A 114 27.12 -17.58 16.27
CA ALA A 114 26.95 -18.66 17.25
C ALA A 114 27.87 -19.86 16.94
N PHE A 115 27.94 -20.25 15.67
CA PHE A 115 28.85 -21.29 15.21
C PHE A 115 30.31 -20.92 15.42
N MET A 116 30.72 -19.69 15.10
CA MET A 116 32.08 -19.21 15.32
C MET A 116 32.46 -19.20 16.80
N VAL A 117 31.57 -18.73 17.68
CA VAL A 117 31.75 -18.73 19.14
C VAL A 117 31.96 -20.17 19.65
N ALA A 118 31.15 -21.12 19.18
CA ALA A 118 31.25 -22.52 19.59
C ALA A 118 32.55 -23.20 19.11
N ALA A 119 33.12 -22.74 17.99
CA ALA A 119 34.35 -23.28 17.43
C ALA A 119 35.63 -22.70 18.04
N LEU A 120 35.55 -21.57 18.76
CA LEU A 120 36.72 -20.89 19.32
C LEU A 120 37.03 -21.32 20.76
N PRO A 121 38.32 -21.47 21.12
CA PRO A 121 38.72 -21.63 22.52
C PRO A 121 38.40 -20.37 23.32
N ASP A 122 38.34 -20.51 24.65
CA ASP A 122 38.15 -19.36 25.54
C ASP A 122 39.34 -18.40 25.46
N ASP A 123 39.05 -17.10 25.56
CA ASP A 123 40.06 -16.05 25.43
C ASP A 123 41.11 -16.16 26.55
N GLY A 124 42.39 -16.23 26.17
CA GLY A 124 43.52 -16.34 27.07
C GLY A 124 43.94 -15.02 27.71
N ARG A 125 44.73 -15.11 28.80
CA ARG A 125 45.22 -13.93 29.51
C ARG A 125 46.32 -13.23 28.69
N GLY A 126 46.07 -12.00 28.25
CA GLY A 126 46.99 -11.24 27.41
C GLY A 126 46.81 -11.44 25.90
N GLU A 127 45.81 -12.23 25.49
CA GLU A 127 45.41 -12.41 24.10
C GLU A 127 44.28 -11.45 23.71
N LEU A 128 43.96 -11.40 22.42
CA LEU A 128 42.82 -10.62 21.93
C LEU A 128 41.50 -11.30 22.34
N PRO A 129 40.49 -10.56 22.84
CA PRO A 129 39.24 -11.12 23.34
C PRO A 129 38.27 -11.44 22.19
N VAL A 130 38.66 -12.37 21.31
CA VAL A 130 37.94 -12.67 20.07
C VAL A 130 36.61 -13.36 20.38
N LYS A 131 36.61 -14.37 21.26
CA LYS A 131 35.40 -15.12 21.59
C LYS A 131 34.39 -14.26 22.35
N CYS A 132 34.84 -13.50 23.36
CA CYS A 132 33.99 -12.55 24.08
C CYS A 132 33.37 -11.51 23.14
N THR A 133 34.13 -10.97 22.19
CA THR A 133 33.63 -9.99 21.21
C THR A 133 32.56 -10.59 20.30
N LEU A 134 32.78 -11.82 19.82
CA LEU A 134 31.80 -12.53 18.99
C LEU A 134 30.55 -12.90 19.80
N MET A 135 30.66 -13.22 21.08
CA MET A 135 29.50 -13.43 21.96
C MET A 135 28.66 -12.17 22.10
N HIS A 136 29.27 -10.99 22.27
CA HIS A 136 28.52 -9.74 22.30
C HIS A 136 27.84 -9.47 20.96
N LEU A 137 28.54 -9.66 19.84
CA LEU A 137 27.95 -9.51 18.51
C LEU A 137 26.78 -10.48 18.28
N GLN A 138 26.85 -11.69 18.85
CA GLN A 138 25.76 -12.67 18.79
C GLN A 138 24.49 -12.13 19.47
N VAL A 139 24.63 -11.54 20.64
CA VAL A 139 23.52 -10.92 21.39
C VAL A 139 22.96 -9.73 20.61
N ASP A 140 23.84 -8.82 20.14
CA ASP A 140 23.42 -7.65 19.36
C ASP A 140 22.65 -8.03 18.08
N MET A 141 23.03 -9.14 17.42
CA MET A 141 22.31 -9.63 16.23
C MET A 141 20.97 -10.28 16.56
N MET A 142 20.84 -10.89 17.74
CA MET A 142 19.55 -11.42 18.22
C MET A 142 18.59 -10.27 18.54
N ASP A 143 19.06 -9.27 19.29
CA ASP A 143 18.29 -8.06 19.60
C ASP A 143 17.86 -7.32 18.32
N LEU A 144 18.73 -7.25 17.31
CA LEU A 144 18.38 -6.67 16.02
C LEU A 144 17.26 -7.46 15.32
N ALA A 145 17.35 -8.79 15.30
CA ALA A 145 16.35 -9.64 14.66
C ALA A 145 14.98 -9.53 15.35
N GLU A 146 14.95 -9.52 16.69
CA GLU A 146 13.74 -9.34 17.48
C GLU A 146 13.10 -7.97 17.24
N ARG A 147 13.89 -6.88 17.28
CA ARG A 147 13.37 -5.53 17.00
C ARG A 147 12.77 -5.38 15.61
N LEU A 148 13.35 -6.05 14.60
CA LEU A 148 12.79 -6.03 13.25
C LEU A 148 11.45 -6.80 13.19
N MET A 149 11.31 -7.91 13.91
CA MET A 149 10.03 -8.63 14.03
C MET A 149 8.97 -7.82 14.79
N ASP A 150 9.37 -7.12 15.85
CA ASP A 150 8.47 -6.27 16.63
C ASP A 150 7.93 -5.12 15.77
N ILE A 151 8.77 -4.48 14.95
CA ILE A 151 8.33 -3.43 14.02
C ILE A 151 7.29 -3.96 13.02
N VAL A 152 7.50 -5.18 12.48
CA VAL A 152 6.52 -5.83 11.59
C VAL A 152 5.22 -6.09 12.33
N SER A 153 5.28 -6.67 13.54
CA SER A 153 4.10 -6.98 14.35
C SER A 153 3.33 -5.73 14.79
N GLU A 154 4.01 -4.65 15.15
CA GLU A 154 3.38 -3.36 15.47
C GLU A 154 2.69 -2.76 14.25
N ALA A 155 3.32 -2.83 13.08
CA ALA A 155 2.73 -2.36 11.82
C ALA A 155 1.48 -3.16 11.42
N GLU A 156 1.45 -4.46 11.65
CA GLU A 156 0.29 -5.32 11.39
C GLU A 156 -0.86 -5.06 12.38
N ASN A 157 -0.55 -4.84 13.66
CA ASN A 157 -1.57 -4.67 14.72
C ASN A 157 -2.10 -3.23 14.84
N GLY A 158 -1.32 -2.22 14.45
CA GLY A 158 -1.73 -0.81 14.44
C GLY A 158 -2.61 -0.40 13.26
N ALA A 159 -2.89 -1.31 12.32
CA ALA A 159 -3.73 -1.09 11.14
C ALA A 159 -5.22 -1.46 11.33
N ASN A 160 -5.64 -1.85 12.55
CA ASN A 160 -7.03 -2.09 12.95
C ASN A 160 -7.58 -0.92 13.80
#